data_AF-A0A5A7N1N5-F1
#
_entry.id   AF-A0A5A7N1N5-F1
#
_cell.length_a   1.000
_cell.length_b   1.000
_cell.length_c   1.000
_cell.angle_alpha   90.00
_cell.angle_beta   90.00
_cell.angle_gamma   90.00
#
_symmetry.space_group_name_H-M   'P 1'
#
loop_
_entity.id
_entity.type
_entity.pdbx_description
1 polymer ?
#
loop_
_entity_poly.entity_id
_entity_poly.type
_entity_poly.pdbx_seq_one_letter_code
_entity_poly.pdbx_strand_id
1 'polypeptide(L)'
;MALCPDLFWRQEPGIQLNDKIQKDWDRAFELYQGFDVDKGIDDIQTALSWLRKADGSNGKAGVIGYCLGGFLAYLSACRTDTDAAVGYYGVSIDSKLDEADTIKGHLLLHVATEDEFVDKAAQQAMHNALDNHPRITLHDYEGMNHAFARPGGTHYDEKAAKKANDRTLEFLKTRLG
;
A
#
# COMPACT_ATOMS: atom_id res chain seq x y z
N MET A 1 7.85 6.79 15.19
CA MET A 1 7.52 8.02 14.43
C MET A 1 6.82 7.62 13.15
N ALA A 2 5.91 8.43 12.62
CA ALA A 2 5.27 8.19 11.32
C ALA A 2 5.30 9.49 10.50
N LEU A 3 5.46 9.36 9.18
CA LEU A 3 5.41 10.44 8.21
C LEU A 3 4.36 10.10 7.16
N CYS A 4 3.47 11.05 6.86
CA CYS A 4 2.47 10.94 5.81
C CYS A 4 2.81 11.99 4.73
N PRO A 5 3.51 11.60 3.64
CA PRO A 5 3.83 12.55 2.59
C PRO A 5 2.57 12.93 1.81
N ASP A 6 2.47 14.19 1.40
CA ASP A 6 1.46 14.64 0.43
C ASP A 6 1.82 14.04 -0.94
N LEU A 7 1.16 12.96 -1.35
CA LEU A 7 1.47 12.28 -2.61
C LEU A 7 1.23 13.18 -3.83
N PHE A 8 0.24 14.07 -3.78
CA PHE A 8 -0.16 14.88 -4.93
C PHE A 8 0.54 16.23 -4.98
N TRP A 9 1.54 16.48 -4.13
CA TRP A 9 2.19 17.78 -3.99
C TRP A 9 2.74 18.35 -5.32
N ARG A 10 3.15 17.51 -6.27
CA ARG A 10 3.62 17.97 -7.59
C ARG A 10 2.51 18.48 -8.50
N GLN A 11 1.30 17.98 -8.32
CA GLN A 11 0.13 18.37 -9.10
C GLN A 11 -0.60 19.53 -8.42
N GLU A 12 -0.90 19.40 -7.12
CA GLU A 12 -1.60 20.41 -6.33
C GLU A 12 -1.24 20.29 -4.82
N PRO A 13 -0.27 21.06 -4.32
CA PRO A 13 0.16 21.00 -2.93
C PRO A 13 -0.96 21.25 -1.91
N GLY A 14 -1.04 20.39 -0.89
CA GLY A 14 -1.93 20.56 0.25
C GLY A 14 -3.40 20.34 -0.07
N ILE A 15 -3.72 19.72 -1.21
CA ILE A 15 -5.12 19.46 -1.60
C ILE A 15 -5.82 18.59 -0.56
N GLN A 16 -7.07 18.92 -0.24
CA GLN A 16 -7.94 18.17 0.65
C GLN A 16 -9.25 17.90 -0.07
N LEU A 17 -9.63 16.63 -0.16
CA LEU A 17 -10.79 16.17 -0.93
C LEU A 17 -11.77 15.42 -0.03
N ASN A 18 -13.07 15.63 -0.27
CA ASN A 18 -14.14 14.95 0.43
C ASN A 18 -14.84 13.97 -0.51
N ASP A 19 -14.75 12.67 -0.20
CA ASP A 19 -15.33 11.60 -1.02
C ASP A 19 -16.86 11.59 -1.09
N LYS A 20 -17.53 12.45 -0.32
CA LYS A 20 -18.99 12.66 -0.38
C LYS A 20 -19.38 13.76 -1.37
N ILE A 21 -18.42 14.46 -1.96
CA ILE A 21 -18.64 15.54 -2.92
C ILE A 21 -18.21 15.04 -4.30
N GLN A 22 -19.14 14.93 -5.25
CA GLN A 22 -18.85 14.40 -6.59
C GLN A 22 -17.70 15.15 -7.28
N LYS A 23 -17.65 16.48 -7.17
CA LYS A 23 -16.56 17.29 -7.73
C LYS A 23 -15.19 16.90 -7.16
N ASP A 24 -15.11 16.65 -5.86
CA ASP A 24 -13.87 16.25 -5.20
C ASP A 24 -13.49 14.82 -5.59
N TRP A 25 -14.49 13.96 -5.80
CA TRP A 25 -14.31 12.62 -6.34
C TRP A 25 -13.72 12.68 -7.76
N ASP A 26 -14.31 13.46 -8.66
CA ASP A 26 -13.81 13.67 -10.02
C ASP A 26 -12.37 14.22 -9.99
N ARG A 27 -12.09 15.19 -9.10
CA ARG A 27 -10.74 15.74 -8.92
C ARG A 27 -9.75 14.69 -8.39
N ALA A 28 -10.17 13.81 -7.48
CA ALA A 28 -9.34 12.71 -7.00
C ALA A 28 -8.96 11.75 -8.14
N PHE A 29 -9.90 11.48 -9.05
CA PHE A 29 -9.63 10.65 -10.24
C PHE A 29 -8.67 11.31 -11.22
N GLU A 30 -8.80 12.63 -11.47
CA GLU A 30 -7.83 13.37 -12.28
C GLU A 30 -6.42 13.30 -11.69
N LEU A 31 -6.29 13.54 -10.39
CA LEU A 31 -5.00 13.46 -9.69
C LEU A 31 -4.42 12.04 -9.72
N TYR A 32 -5.25 11.02 -9.54
CA TYR A 32 -4.85 9.62 -9.67
C TYR A 32 -4.33 9.31 -11.07
N GLN A 33 -5.05 9.72 -12.12
CA GLN A 33 -4.64 9.50 -13.51
C GLN A 33 -3.37 10.26 -13.88
N GLY A 34 -3.18 11.46 -13.33
CA GLY A 34 -1.98 12.27 -13.53
C GLY A 34 -0.80 11.90 -12.63
N PHE A 35 -0.94 10.91 -11.74
CA PHE A 35 0.10 10.55 -10.78
C PHE A 35 1.27 9.84 -11.45
N ASP A 36 2.45 10.46 -11.36
CA ASP A 36 3.71 9.84 -11.78
C ASP A 36 4.20 8.87 -10.68
N VAL A 37 3.99 7.57 -10.93
CA VAL A 37 4.33 6.49 -10.00
C VAL A 37 5.81 6.45 -9.68
N ASP A 38 6.69 6.62 -10.67
CA ASP A 38 8.13 6.55 -10.47
C ASP A 38 8.60 7.72 -9.57
N LYS A 39 8.07 8.92 -9.81
CA LYS A 39 8.32 10.09 -8.95
C LYS A 39 7.74 9.94 -7.55
N GLY A 40 6.64 9.20 -7.40
CA GLY A 40 6.08 8.81 -6.11
C GLY A 40 7.02 7.88 -5.33
N ILE A 41 7.63 6.90 -6.00
CA ILE A 41 8.64 6.01 -5.38
C ILE A 41 9.90 6.78 -4.98
N ASP A 42 10.37 7.73 -5.79
CA ASP A 42 11.49 8.63 -5.44
C ASP A 42 11.22 9.39 -4.12
N ASP A 43 9.99 9.89 -3.94
CA ASP A 43 9.59 10.58 -2.71
C ASP A 43 9.53 9.64 -1.51
N ILE A 44 9.01 8.42 -1.71
CA ILE A 44 8.95 7.41 -0.65
C ILE A 44 10.36 7.02 -0.21
N GLN A 45 11.31 6.82 -1.13
CA GLN A 45 12.72 6.58 -0.80
C GLN A 45 13.32 7.74 0.00
N THR A 46 13.00 8.98 -0.37
CA THR A 46 13.44 10.18 0.35
C THR A 46 12.86 10.21 1.76
N ALA A 47 11.57 9.92 1.91
CA ALA A 47 10.87 9.83 3.20
C ALA A 47 11.46 8.74 4.10
N LEU A 48 11.74 7.54 3.57
CA LEU A 48 12.41 6.45 4.29
C LEU A 48 13.80 6.88 4.79
N SER A 49 14.58 7.51 3.91
CA SER A 49 15.93 7.99 4.24
C SER A 49 15.92 9.05 5.34
N TRP A 50 14.90 9.91 5.36
CA TRP A 50 14.72 10.91 6.40
C TRP A 50 14.29 10.26 7.73
N LEU A 51 13.30 9.35 7.69
CA LEU A 51 12.78 8.65 8.89
C LEU A 51 13.87 7.86 9.62
N ARG A 52 14.82 7.26 8.90
CA ARG A 52 15.97 6.56 9.51
C ARG A 52 16.91 7.46 10.29
N LYS A 53 16.96 8.76 9.97
CA LYS A 53 17.83 9.75 10.59
C LYS A 53 17.11 10.61 11.64
N ALA A 54 15.78 10.49 11.72
CA ALA A 54 14.98 11.30 12.63
C ALA A 54 15.19 10.87 14.09
N ASP A 55 15.08 11.83 15.02
CA ASP A 55 15.31 11.58 16.44
C ASP A 55 14.37 10.49 16.98
N GLY A 56 14.95 9.51 17.67
CA GLY A 56 14.22 8.35 18.19
C GLY A 56 13.98 7.24 17.17
N SER A 57 14.55 7.32 15.97
CA SER A 57 14.60 6.21 15.03
C SER A 57 15.59 5.14 15.48
N ASN A 58 15.26 3.87 15.24
CA ASN A 58 16.17 2.74 15.43
C ASN A 58 16.94 2.36 14.15
N GLY A 59 16.89 3.23 13.13
CA GLY A 59 17.55 3.03 11.83
C GLY A 59 16.75 2.18 10.85
N LYS A 60 15.59 1.63 11.24
CA LYS A 60 14.67 0.93 10.34
C LYS A 60 13.49 1.81 9.94
N ALA A 61 12.99 1.62 8.72
CA ALA A 61 11.82 2.31 8.22
C ALA A 61 10.99 1.39 7.32
N GLY A 62 9.67 1.56 7.38
CA GLY A 62 8.73 0.81 6.57
C GLY A 62 7.64 1.68 5.98
N VAL A 63 6.89 1.11 5.06
CA VAL A 63 5.78 1.76 4.36
C VAL A 63 4.48 1.00 4.58
N ILE A 64 3.38 1.73 4.73
CA ILE A 64 2.02 1.18 4.73
C ILE A 64 1.22 2.01 3.74
N GLY A 65 0.43 1.37 2.89
CA GLY A 65 -0.45 2.08 1.98
C GLY A 65 -1.71 1.30 1.62
N TYR A 66 -2.71 2.05 1.14
CA TYR A 66 -4.06 1.59 0.87
C TYR A 66 -4.46 1.98 -0.56
N CYS A 67 -5.14 1.11 -1.32
CA CYS A 67 -5.55 1.37 -2.71
C CYS A 67 -4.33 1.72 -3.59
N LEU A 68 -4.25 2.93 -4.16
CA LEU A 68 -3.04 3.44 -4.83
C LEU A 68 -1.81 3.29 -3.91
N GLY A 69 -1.95 3.64 -2.62
CA GLY A 69 -0.88 3.45 -1.65
C GLY A 69 -0.49 1.97 -1.46
N GLY A 70 -1.41 1.03 -1.68
CA GLY A 70 -1.13 -0.40 -1.63
C GLY A 70 -0.25 -0.84 -2.80
N PHE A 71 -0.51 -0.30 -3.98
CA PHE A 71 0.38 -0.45 -5.15
C PHE A 71 1.75 0.17 -4.91
N LEU A 72 1.78 1.39 -4.35
CA LEU A 72 3.04 2.05 -4.00
C LEU A 72 3.81 1.31 -2.91
N ALA A 73 3.13 0.65 -1.97
CA ALA A 73 3.79 -0.20 -0.97
C ALA A 73 4.45 -1.43 -1.61
N TYR A 74 3.77 -2.09 -2.56
CA TYR A 74 4.36 -3.18 -3.35
C TYR A 74 5.61 -2.69 -4.11
N LEU A 75 5.48 -1.61 -4.88
CA LEU A 75 6.61 -1.05 -5.64
C LEU A 75 7.72 -0.53 -4.73
N SER A 76 7.40 -0.02 -3.54
CA SER A 76 8.42 0.36 -2.57
C SER A 76 9.23 -0.85 -2.12
N ALA A 77 8.59 -1.99 -1.88
CA ALA A 77 9.31 -3.23 -1.57
C ALA A 77 10.29 -3.63 -2.68
N CYS A 78 9.88 -3.45 -3.94
CA CYS A 78 10.69 -3.81 -5.11
C CYS A 78 11.83 -2.81 -5.38
N ARG A 79 11.55 -1.51 -5.27
CA ARG A 79 12.38 -0.43 -5.83
C ARG A 79 13.10 0.44 -4.80
N THR A 80 12.80 0.27 -3.51
CA THR A 80 13.43 1.06 -2.43
C THR A 80 14.27 0.16 -1.52
N ASP A 81 14.90 0.77 -0.53
CA ASP A 81 15.59 0.08 0.54
C ASP A 81 14.71 -0.14 1.79
N THR A 82 13.37 -0.09 1.67
CA THR A 82 12.45 -0.31 2.80
C THR A 82 12.69 -1.63 3.53
N ASP A 83 12.64 -1.60 4.87
CA ASP A 83 12.80 -2.80 5.70
C ASP A 83 11.51 -3.65 5.71
N ALA A 84 10.36 -2.98 5.62
CA ALA A 84 9.04 -3.59 5.65
C ALA A 84 8.02 -2.79 4.83
N ALA A 85 7.21 -3.45 4.03
CA ALA A 85 6.13 -2.84 3.26
C ALA A 85 4.81 -3.56 3.53
N VAL A 86 3.72 -2.80 3.64
CA VAL A 86 2.38 -3.33 3.84
C VAL A 86 1.41 -2.68 2.87
N GLY A 87 0.81 -3.48 1.99
CA GLY A 87 -0.20 -3.04 1.03
C GLY A 87 -1.59 -3.55 1.41
N TYR A 88 -2.57 -2.66 1.44
CA TYR A 88 -3.98 -2.99 1.58
C TYR A 88 -4.70 -2.78 0.26
N TYR A 89 -5.35 -3.85 -0.26
CA TYR A 89 -6.17 -3.84 -1.49
C TYR A 89 -5.50 -3.01 -2.60
N GLY A 90 -4.22 -3.30 -2.85
CA GLY A 90 -3.42 -2.57 -3.82
C GLY A 90 -3.88 -2.88 -5.24
N VAL A 91 -4.20 -1.84 -6.00
CA VAL A 91 -4.60 -2.00 -7.41
C VAL A 91 -3.38 -2.19 -8.31
N SER A 92 -3.54 -2.86 -9.44
CA SER A 92 -2.50 -2.97 -10.49
C SER A 92 -1.18 -3.66 -10.09
N ILE A 93 -1.12 -4.38 -8.96
CA ILE A 93 0.09 -5.15 -8.57
C ILE A 93 0.41 -6.24 -9.61
N ASP A 94 -0.63 -6.85 -10.19
CA ASP A 94 -0.53 -7.85 -11.26
C ASP A 94 0.25 -7.35 -12.49
N SER A 95 0.27 -6.02 -12.73
CA SER A 95 1.02 -5.41 -13.83
C SER A 95 2.53 -5.29 -13.61
N LYS A 96 3.02 -5.64 -12.40
CA LYS A 96 4.42 -5.44 -11.96
C LYS A 96 5.03 -6.64 -11.26
N LEU A 97 4.43 -7.82 -11.42
CA LEU A 97 4.87 -9.06 -10.76
C LEU A 97 6.31 -9.46 -11.11
N ASP A 98 6.81 -9.05 -12.27
CA ASP A 98 8.18 -9.28 -12.74
C ASP A 98 9.24 -8.57 -11.88
N GLU A 99 8.84 -7.61 -11.05
CA GLU A 99 9.74 -6.89 -10.14
C GLU A 99 9.86 -7.56 -8.76
N ALA A 100 9.07 -8.59 -8.46
CA ALA A 100 9.02 -9.19 -7.12
C ALA A 100 10.39 -9.70 -6.61
N ASP A 101 11.23 -10.21 -7.51
CA ASP A 101 12.55 -10.77 -7.17
C ASP A 101 13.56 -9.70 -6.72
N THR A 102 13.28 -8.41 -6.92
CA THR A 102 14.14 -7.33 -6.44
C THR A 102 13.93 -7.00 -4.96
N ILE A 103 12.89 -7.56 -4.33
CA ILE A 103 12.52 -7.27 -2.94
C ILE A 103 13.62 -7.70 -1.96
N LYS A 104 14.15 -6.71 -1.23
CA LYS A 104 15.19 -6.92 -0.19
C LYS A 104 14.60 -6.96 1.22
N GLY A 105 13.60 -6.14 1.52
CA GLY A 105 12.87 -6.14 2.78
C GLY A 105 11.85 -7.27 2.86
N HIS A 106 10.80 -7.07 3.67
CA HIS A 106 9.64 -7.95 3.71
C HIS A 106 8.38 -7.23 3.24
N LEU A 107 7.48 -7.95 2.61
CA LEU A 107 6.21 -7.43 2.09
C LEU A 107 5.03 -8.23 2.66
N LEU A 108 4.02 -7.50 3.13
CA LEU A 108 2.72 -8.03 3.52
C LEU A 108 1.64 -7.43 2.64
N LEU A 109 0.82 -8.25 1.99
CA LEU A 109 -0.30 -7.82 1.16
C LEU A 109 -1.63 -8.34 1.74
N HIS A 110 -2.61 -7.45 1.87
CA HIS A 110 -3.98 -7.80 2.24
C HIS A 110 -4.87 -7.71 1.02
N VAL A 111 -5.35 -8.86 0.54
CA VAL A 111 -6.12 -9.01 -0.70
C VAL A 111 -7.61 -9.11 -0.37
N ALA A 112 -8.40 -8.19 -0.92
CA ALA A 112 -9.86 -8.25 -0.86
C ALA A 112 -10.35 -9.17 -1.99
N THR A 113 -11.02 -10.28 -1.65
CA THR A 113 -11.32 -11.31 -2.65
C THR A 113 -12.41 -10.88 -3.64
N GLU A 114 -13.34 -10.01 -3.23
CA GLU A 114 -14.42 -9.47 -4.08
C GLU A 114 -14.10 -8.04 -4.54
N ASP A 115 -12.82 -7.67 -4.62
CA ASP A 115 -12.39 -6.34 -5.05
C ASP A 115 -12.83 -6.02 -6.49
N GLU A 116 -13.56 -4.91 -6.65
CA GLU A 116 -14.11 -4.48 -7.92
C GLU A 116 -13.06 -3.90 -8.88
N PHE A 117 -11.86 -3.60 -8.37
CA PHE A 117 -10.73 -3.08 -9.14
C PHE A 117 -9.62 -4.12 -9.38
N VAL A 118 -9.65 -5.25 -8.69
CA VAL A 118 -8.68 -6.34 -8.82
C VAL A 118 -9.44 -7.64 -9.05
N ASP A 119 -9.67 -7.98 -10.31
CA ASP A 119 -10.46 -9.15 -10.66
C ASP A 119 -9.80 -10.48 -10.26
N LYS A 120 -10.55 -11.58 -10.38
CA LYS A 120 -10.07 -12.92 -10.00
C LYS A 120 -8.84 -13.36 -10.80
N ALA A 121 -8.66 -12.89 -12.04
CA ALA A 121 -7.50 -13.23 -12.86
C ALA A 121 -6.25 -12.51 -12.35
N ALA A 122 -6.35 -11.23 -12.00
CA ALA A 122 -5.29 -10.45 -11.38
C ALA A 122 -4.91 -11.04 -10.01
N GLN A 123 -5.89 -11.38 -9.16
CA GLN A 123 -5.64 -12.04 -7.87
C GLN A 123 -4.93 -13.38 -8.06
N GLN A 124 -5.38 -14.21 -9.01
CA GLN A 124 -4.72 -15.49 -9.32
C GLN A 124 -3.28 -15.30 -9.80
N ALA A 125 -3.02 -14.27 -10.62
CA ALA A 125 -1.67 -13.94 -11.07
C ALA A 125 -0.77 -13.53 -9.88
N MET A 126 -1.30 -12.72 -8.96
CA MET A 126 -0.58 -12.35 -7.73
C MET A 126 -0.20 -13.59 -6.90
N HIS A 127 -1.14 -14.50 -6.63
CA HIS A 127 -0.84 -15.72 -5.88
C HIS A 127 0.21 -16.59 -6.58
N ASN A 128 0.04 -16.81 -7.89
CA ASN A 128 0.97 -17.62 -8.67
C ASN A 128 2.41 -17.09 -8.62
N ALA A 129 2.57 -15.76 -8.68
CA ALA A 129 3.88 -15.12 -8.68
C ALA A 129 4.47 -14.95 -7.27
N LEU A 130 3.65 -14.68 -6.25
CA LEU A 130 4.12 -14.14 -4.98
C LEU A 130 4.05 -15.13 -3.81
N ASP A 131 3.18 -16.13 -3.83
CA ASP A 131 2.94 -17.01 -2.66
C ASP A 131 4.19 -17.79 -2.22
N ASN A 132 5.02 -18.18 -3.18
CA ASN A 132 6.25 -18.94 -2.92
C ASN A 132 7.46 -18.05 -2.64
N HIS A 133 7.32 -16.72 -2.69
CA HIS A 133 8.45 -15.82 -2.47
C HIS A 133 8.76 -15.69 -0.96
N PRO A 134 10.00 -15.98 -0.51
CA PRO A 134 10.31 -16.15 0.92
C PRO A 134 10.19 -14.88 1.77
N ARG A 135 10.05 -13.71 1.14
CA ARG A 135 9.90 -12.42 1.82
C ARG A 135 8.52 -11.78 1.68
N ILE A 136 7.61 -12.41 0.94
CA ILE A 136 6.27 -11.89 0.68
C ILE A 136 5.25 -12.75 1.43
N THR A 137 4.20 -12.13 1.93
CA THR A 137 3.06 -12.83 2.54
C THR A 137 1.78 -12.19 2.03
N LEU A 138 0.91 -13.00 1.43
CA LEU A 138 -0.44 -12.60 1.04
C LEU A 138 -1.44 -13.11 2.08
N HIS A 139 -2.45 -12.29 2.35
CA HIS A 139 -3.58 -12.67 3.17
C HIS A 139 -4.87 -12.30 2.47
N ASP A 140 -5.68 -13.30 2.19
CA ASP A 140 -6.98 -13.12 1.56
C ASP A 140 -8.07 -12.88 2.60
N TYR A 141 -8.97 -11.99 2.23
CA TYR A 141 -10.15 -11.63 3.01
C TYR A 141 -11.39 -11.98 2.19
N GLU A 142 -11.91 -13.18 2.45
CA GLU A 142 -13.07 -13.76 1.75
C GLU A 142 -14.31 -12.85 1.86
N GLY A 143 -14.98 -12.60 0.73
CA GLY A 143 -16.19 -11.78 0.65
C GLY A 143 -15.97 -10.27 0.81
N MET A 144 -14.73 -9.82 1.01
CA MET A 144 -14.42 -8.39 1.19
C MET A 144 -14.23 -7.71 -0.15
N ASN A 145 -14.87 -6.55 -0.31
CA ASN A 145 -14.71 -5.64 -1.44
C ASN A 145 -13.56 -4.65 -1.20
N HIS A 146 -13.28 -3.81 -2.20
CA HIS A 146 -12.26 -2.79 -2.09
C HIS A 146 -12.51 -1.87 -0.89
N ALA A 147 -11.43 -1.42 -0.24
CA ALA A 147 -11.49 -0.52 0.90
C ALA A 147 -12.18 -1.06 2.18
N PHE A 148 -12.25 -2.39 2.37
CA PHE A 148 -12.85 -3.00 3.57
C PHE A 148 -12.28 -2.50 4.90
N ALA A 149 -11.03 -2.03 4.90
CA ALA A 149 -10.33 -1.55 6.10
C ALA A 149 -10.51 -0.05 6.39
N ARG A 150 -11.32 0.69 5.60
CA ARG A 150 -11.51 2.14 5.74
C ARG A 150 -12.70 2.46 6.66
N PRO A 151 -12.49 2.92 7.91
CA PRO A 151 -13.60 3.22 8.81
C PRO A 151 -14.57 4.25 8.22
N GLY A 152 -15.87 3.95 8.29
CA GLY A 152 -16.92 4.82 7.73
C GLY A 152 -17.05 4.79 6.21
N GLY A 153 -16.27 3.97 5.50
CA GLY A 153 -16.45 3.70 4.07
C GLY A 153 -17.57 2.72 3.79
N THR A 154 -18.07 2.70 2.55
CA THR A 154 -19.19 1.84 2.10
C THR A 154 -18.95 0.36 2.37
N HIS A 155 -17.74 -0.13 2.18
CA HIS A 155 -17.39 -1.55 2.32
C HIS A 155 -16.73 -1.89 3.66
N TYR A 156 -16.75 -0.97 4.63
CA TYR A 156 -16.08 -1.18 5.90
C TYR A 156 -16.60 -2.43 6.62
N ASP A 157 -15.71 -3.37 6.90
CA ASP A 157 -15.98 -4.53 7.74
C ASP A 157 -15.04 -4.51 8.95
N GLU A 158 -15.59 -4.30 10.14
CA GLU A 158 -14.81 -4.14 11.37
C GLU A 158 -13.97 -5.39 11.69
N LYS A 159 -14.49 -6.59 11.42
CA LYS A 159 -13.79 -7.84 11.76
C LYS A 159 -12.60 -8.08 10.82
N ALA A 160 -12.81 -7.91 9.52
CA ALA A 160 -11.76 -8.02 8.52
C ALA A 160 -10.71 -6.93 8.69
N ALA A 161 -11.14 -5.67 8.90
CA ALA A 161 -10.26 -4.55 9.17
C ALA A 161 -9.40 -4.79 10.42
N LYS A 162 -10.02 -5.22 11.53
CA LYS A 162 -9.28 -5.54 12.76
C LYS A 162 -8.26 -6.64 12.53
N LYS A 163 -8.65 -7.74 11.85
CA LYS A 163 -7.76 -8.86 11.55
C LYS A 163 -6.56 -8.41 10.70
N ALA A 164 -6.77 -7.59 9.69
CA ALA A 164 -5.70 -7.04 8.85
C ALA A 164 -4.76 -6.11 9.62
N ASN A 165 -5.33 -5.26 10.47
CA ASN A 165 -4.58 -4.34 11.33
C ASN A 165 -3.74 -5.10 12.37
N ASP A 166 -4.29 -6.14 13.01
CA ASP A 166 -3.57 -6.97 13.97
C ASP A 166 -2.35 -7.66 13.30
N ARG A 167 -2.55 -8.23 12.11
CA ARG A 167 -1.46 -8.83 11.30
C ARG A 167 -0.41 -7.80 10.91
N THR A 168 -0.83 -6.60 10.53
CA THR A 168 0.06 -5.49 10.18
C THR A 168 0.90 -5.05 11.37
N LEU A 169 0.28 -4.89 12.53
CA LEU A 169 0.98 -4.50 13.76
C LEU A 169 2.04 -5.54 14.13
N GLU A 170 1.69 -6.83 14.11
CA GLU A 170 2.62 -7.91 14.42
C GLU A 170 3.77 -7.99 13.41
N PHE A 171 3.45 -7.85 12.12
CA PHE A 171 4.44 -7.81 11.05
C PHE A 171 5.42 -6.65 11.23
N LEU A 172 4.94 -5.43 11.45
CA LEU A 172 5.78 -4.26 11.64
C LEU A 172 6.64 -4.37 12.90
N LYS A 173 6.08 -4.83 14.01
CA LYS A 173 6.84 -5.10 15.24
C LYS A 173 7.96 -6.11 15.00
N THR A 174 7.68 -7.18 14.26
CA THR A 174 8.68 -8.20 13.93
C THR A 174 9.80 -7.66 13.03
N ARG A 175 9.46 -6.86 12.03
CA ARG A 175 10.42 -6.40 11.01
C ARG A 175 11.16 -5.14 11.40
N LEU A 176 10.48 -4.20 12.03
CA LEU A 176 11.00 -2.88 12.40
C LEU A 176 11.49 -2.80 13.85
N GLY A 177 11.09 -3.73 14.74
CA GLY A 177 11.48 -3.72 16.16
C GLY A 177 10.63 -2.77 16.98
#